data_AF-A0A7C5PFP9-F1
#
_entry.id   AF-A0A7C5PFP9-F1
#
_cell.length_a   1.000
_cell.length_b   1.000
_cell.length_c   1.000
_cell.angle_alpha   90.00
_cell.angle_beta   90.00
_cell.angle_gamma   90.00
#
_symmetry.space_group_name_H-M   'P 1'
#
loop_
_entity.id
_entity.type
_entity.pdbx_description
1 polymer ?
#
loop_
_entity_poly.entity_id
_entity_poly.type
_entity_poly.pdbx_seq_one_letter_code
_entity_poly.pdbx_strand_id
1 'polypeptide(L)'
;MARIDRARNGVACMIEFKKMYVIIAVIVVAALIIIAGGNLDYGGHQAQAAHYIHGDSWSDECESCHPNKYNACNKTFHVLYTSGTIAFPWDPLFLDPALKKVDTRLTKENVGTNCTACHHDYDAINNLDPLYIAPPTSATCARKCHCDDVEKRAVMWCSDDYATYDVHSNASVICIQCHVNGNARGNIIDRPDSFHLIKSALKKCIDCHVGVTHGMIADAHLEKVSCESCHIPALPGGELPGGSPIDSIDYSDGERRITYRAEDFEPTLAYYNGTHEGIPHPSSKDEPGAVLKPFNVITITWWDEGNDSRVVKDPDSSLYWGDPIPLSHVRAADSNNDGEVNEGEMRGFDTGDDGTPDYPDAVLRQVDLYYSVSHNIVGEASALKTGALWCADCHGNTTTRIDWTLLGFEADPAETDPPTDFTTYNITVETIPPRPKPVEVINVPGLFNSSRSKAGD
;
A
#
# COMPACT_ATOMS: atom_id res chain seq x y z
N MET A 1 36.83 58.45 -71.90
CA MET A 1 36.29 57.44 -70.94
C MET A 1 37.26 57.26 -69.77
N ALA A 2 37.40 58.25 -68.88
CA ALA A 2 38.25 58.14 -67.68
C ALA A 2 37.60 58.78 -66.43
N ARG A 3 36.30 59.11 -66.50
CA ARG A 3 35.51 59.71 -65.40
C ARG A 3 34.39 58.80 -64.88
N ILE A 4 34.19 57.62 -65.45
CA ILE A 4 33.10 56.69 -65.06
C ILE A 4 33.61 55.57 -64.11
N ASP A 5 34.90 55.24 -64.13
CA ASP A 5 35.44 54.16 -63.26
C ASP A 5 35.72 54.59 -61.81
N ARG A 6 35.85 55.90 -61.54
CA ARG A 6 36.07 56.38 -60.15
C ARG A 6 34.79 56.41 -59.32
N ALA A 7 33.60 56.46 -59.96
CA ALA A 7 32.31 56.44 -59.27
C ALA A 7 31.85 55.00 -58.94
N ARG A 8 32.15 54.01 -59.79
CA ARG A 8 31.82 52.59 -59.55
C ARG A 8 32.57 51.99 -58.35
N ASN A 9 33.84 52.34 -58.16
CA ASN A 9 34.64 51.83 -57.04
C ASN A 9 34.27 52.45 -55.68
N GLY A 10 33.77 53.69 -55.65
CA GLY A 10 33.29 54.33 -54.41
C GLY A 10 31.97 53.75 -53.91
N VAL A 11 31.04 53.42 -54.82
CA VAL A 11 29.74 52.83 -54.47
C VAL A 11 29.87 51.37 -54.02
N ALA A 12 30.74 50.58 -54.67
CA ALA A 12 31.01 49.20 -54.25
C ALA A 12 31.69 49.13 -52.86
N CYS A 13 32.64 50.03 -52.59
CA CYS A 13 33.30 50.13 -51.28
C CYS A 13 32.30 50.54 -50.17
N MET A 14 31.43 51.53 -50.42
CA MET A 14 30.41 51.92 -49.43
C MET A 14 29.36 50.82 -49.15
N ILE A 15 29.02 49.99 -50.14
CA ILE A 15 28.08 48.87 -49.95
C ILE A 15 28.71 47.79 -49.06
N GLU A 16 29.98 47.45 -49.27
CA GLU A 16 30.72 46.49 -48.43
C GLU A 16 30.91 47.00 -47.00
N PHE A 17 31.23 48.30 -46.82
CA PHE A 17 31.29 48.90 -45.49
C PHE A 17 29.93 48.89 -44.78
N LYS A 18 28.82 49.20 -45.47
CA LYS A 18 27.47 49.14 -44.87
C LYS A 18 27.08 47.72 -44.45
N LYS A 19 27.41 46.70 -45.24
CA LYS A 19 27.17 45.29 -44.86
C LYS A 19 27.99 44.89 -43.63
N MET A 20 29.26 45.32 -43.55
CA MET A 20 30.11 45.07 -42.39
C MET A 20 29.56 45.72 -41.11
N TYR A 21 29.09 46.97 -41.19
CA TYR A 21 28.46 47.64 -40.03
C TYR A 21 27.15 46.98 -39.60
N VAL A 22 26.34 46.49 -40.55
CA VAL A 22 25.12 45.74 -40.22
C VAL A 22 25.45 44.41 -39.56
N ILE A 23 26.46 43.68 -40.04
CA ILE A 23 26.91 42.42 -39.44
C ILE A 23 27.45 42.65 -38.03
N ILE A 24 28.30 43.67 -37.83
CA ILE A 24 28.81 44.03 -36.50
C ILE A 24 27.66 44.45 -35.58
N ALA A 25 26.70 45.24 -36.06
CA ALA A 25 25.53 45.61 -35.27
C ALA A 25 24.68 44.40 -34.87
N VAL A 26 24.49 43.43 -35.78
CA VAL A 26 23.79 42.17 -35.49
C VAL A 26 24.55 41.34 -34.45
N ILE A 27 25.88 41.24 -34.56
CA ILE A 27 26.71 40.52 -33.60
C ILE A 27 26.69 41.20 -32.23
N VAL A 28 26.75 42.54 -32.18
CA VAL A 28 26.69 43.29 -30.93
C VAL A 28 25.31 43.19 -30.29
N VAL A 29 24.23 43.26 -31.07
CA VAL A 29 22.86 43.06 -30.56
C VAL A 29 22.67 41.61 -30.08
N ALA A 30 23.16 40.62 -30.81
CA ALA A 30 23.12 39.22 -30.38
C ALA A 30 23.94 39.01 -29.10
N ALA A 31 25.14 39.59 -29.00
CA ALA A 31 25.96 39.53 -27.79
C ALA A 31 25.29 40.25 -26.61
N LEU A 32 24.62 41.39 -26.83
CA LEU A 32 23.87 42.09 -25.80
C LEU A 32 22.60 41.32 -25.40
N ILE A 33 21.94 40.62 -26.31
CA ILE A 33 20.82 39.71 -25.98
C ILE A 33 21.33 38.49 -25.22
N ILE A 34 22.52 37.97 -25.51
CA ILE A 34 23.11 36.85 -24.76
C ILE A 34 23.59 37.31 -23.38
N ILE A 35 24.16 38.51 -23.26
CA ILE A 35 24.63 39.07 -21.99
C ILE A 35 23.46 39.53 -21.12
N ALA A 36 22.42 40.13 -21.70
CA ALA A 36 21.21 40.53 -20.99
C ALA A 36 20.25 39.34 -20.75
N GLY A 37 20.19 38.39 -21.68
CA GLY A 37 19.40 37.16 -21.62
C GLY A 37 20.01 36.10 -20.69
N GLY A 38 21.34 36.00 -20.67
CA GLY A 38 22.09 35.16 -19.73
C GLY A 38 22.14 35.74 -18.31
N ASN A 39 21.66 36.98 -18.13
CA ASN A 39 21.52 37.65 -16.85
C ASN A 39 20.05 38.06 -16.59
N LEU A 40 19.10 37.37 -17.24
CA LEU A 40 17.71 37.38 -16.79
C LEU A 40 17.71 36.84 -15.37
N ASP A 41 17.31 37.70 -14.46
CA ASP A 41 17.14 37.46 -13.03
C ASP A 41 16.09 36.35 -12.83
N TYR A 42 16.52 35.10 -12.94
CA TYR A 42 15.81 33.95 -12.41
C TYR A 42 15.92 34.03 -10.89
N GLY A 43 15.05 34.80 -10.25
CA GLY A 43 15.09 35.20 -8.84
C GLY A 43 15.54 34.12 -7.85
N GLY A 44 16.85 33.94 -7.69
CA GLY A 44 17.45 32.96 -6.79
C GLY A 44 17.51 31.50 -7.27
N HIS A 45 17.19 31.19 -8.53
CA HIS A 45 17.04 29.82 -9.03
C HIS A 45 18.18 29.34 -9.95
N GLN A 46 19.39 29.90 -9.81
CA GLN A 46 20.54 29.56 -10.66
C GLN A 46 21.00 28.10 -10.55
N ALA A 47 20.72 27.42 -9.43
CA ALA A 47 20.97 25.98 -9.27
C ALA A 47 19.99 25.10 -10.08
N GLN A 48 18.88 25.65 -10.55
CA GLN A 48 17.85 24.93 -11.32
C GLN A 48 18.08 25.01 -12.84
N ALA A 49 18.89 25.96 -13.32
CA ALA A 49 19.18 26.16 -14.73
C ALA A 49 20.29 25.26 -15.29
N ALA A 50 20.93 24.42 -14.46
CA ALA A 50 21.93 23.45 -14.92
C ALA A 50 21.32 22.21 -15.60
N HIS A 51 19.99 22.05 -15.61
CA HIS A 51 19.30 20.86 -16.12
C HIS A 51 18.91 20.96 -17.60
N TYR A 52 19.87 21.30 -18.47
CA TYR A 52 19.67 21.10 -19.90
C TYR A 52 20.80 20.27 -20.50
N ILE A 53 20.39 19.40 -21.43
CA ILE A 53 21.13 18.65 -22.46
C ILE A 53 21.95 17.44 -21.93
N HIS A 54 21.76 16.17 -22.31
CA HIS A 54 21.28 15.50 -23.53
C HIS A 54 20.83 14.05 -23.20
N GLY A 55 19.79 13.53 -23.87
CA GLY A 55 19.78 12.18 -24.47
C GLY A 55 19.77 10.92 -23.60
N ASP A 56 20.05 11.00 -22.30
CA ASP A 56 20.09 9.84 -21.40
C ASP A 56 18.80 9.71 -20.58
N SER A 57 18.56 8.53 -20.01
CA SER A 57 17.40 8.31 -19.15
C SER A 57 17.54 9.18 -17.90
N TRP A 58 16.47 9.86 -17.47
CA TRP A 58 16.44 10.72 -16.27
C TRP A 58 17.06 10.09 -15.00
N SER A 59 17.12 8.76 -14.95
CA SER A 59 17.72 7.99 -13.85
C SER A 59 19.23 8.17 -13.71
N ASP A 60 19.95 8.30 -14.82
CA ASP A 60 21.41 8.41 -14.85
C ASP A 60 21.88 9.80 -14.36
N GLU A 61 21.08 10.83 -14.64
CA GLU A 61 21.31 12.20 -14.20
C GLU A 61 21.07 12.36 -12.69
N CYS A 62 20.07 11.67 -12.13
CA CYS A 62 19.77 11.70 -10.70
C CYS A 62 20.88 11.05 -9.85
N GLU A 63 21.43 9.92 -10.28
CA GLU A 63 22.49 9.19 -9.54
C GLU A 63 23.76 10.04 -9.36
N SER A 64 24.04 10.96 -10.31
CA SER A 64 25.20 11.86 -10.23
C SER A 64 25.18 12.79 -9.00
N CYS A 65 23.98 13.22 -8.58
CA CYS A 65 23.77 14.08 -7.40
C CYS A 65 23.26 13.30 -6.18
N HIS A 66 22.65 12.14 -6.38
CA HIS A 66 22.05 11.29 -5.36
C HIS A 66 22.69 9.90 -5.32
N PRO A 67 24.01 9.80 -5.03
CA PRO A 67 24.73 8.54 -5.12
C PRO A 67 24.14 7.50 -4.18
N ASN A 68 24.00 6.26 -4.66
CA ASN A 68 23.45 5.11 -3.94
C ASN A 68 21.94 5.16 -3.67
N LYS A 69 21.19 6.17 -4.15
CA LYS A 69 19.72 6.16 -4.02
C LYS A 69 19.08 5.14 -4.95
N TYR A 70 19.61 4.94 -6.15
CA TYR A 70 19.21 3.85 -7.04
C TYR A 70 19.40 2.48 -6.37
N ASN A 71 20.59 2.24 -5.82
CA ASN A 71 20.91 0.99 -5.13
C ASN A 71 20.03 0.74 -3.89
N ALA A 72 19.57 1.79 -3.21
CA ALA A 72 18.62 1.68 -2.12
C ALA A 72 17.21 1.36 -2.63
N CYS A 73 16.76 2.03 -3.70
CA CYS A 73 15.46 1.79 -4.34
C CYS A 73 15.32 0.35 -4.85
N ASN A 74 16.36 -0.20 -5.48
CA ASN A 74 16.37 -1.56 -6.02
C ASN A 74 16.21 -2.67 -4.96
N LYS A 75 16.40 -2.33 -3.69
CA LYS A 75 16.19 -3.25 -2.55
C LYS A 75 14.81 -3.10 -1.93
N THR A 76 13.94 -2.29 -2.55
CA THR A 76 12.58 -2.09 -2.06
C THR A 76 11.62 -3.16 -2.56
N PHE A 77 10.56 -3.40 -1.80
CA PHE A 77 9.46 -4.28 -2.23
C PHE A 77 8.94 -3.92 -3.63
N HIS A 78 8.73 -2.63 -3.92
CA HIS A 78 8.22 -2.16 -5.22
C HIS A 78 9.09 -2.62 -6.40
N VAL A 79 10.42 -2.65 -6.27
CA VAL A 79 11.34 -3.08 -7.34
C VAL A 79 11.51 -4.60 -7.38
N LEU A 80 11.61 -5.24 -6.21
CA LEU A 80 11.77 -6.70 -6.13
C LEU A 80 10.52 -7.44 -6.65
N TYR A 81 9.34 -6.87 -6.39
CA TYR A 81 8.07 -7.35 -6.94
C TYR A 81 8.02 -7.19 -8.47
N THR A 82 8.34 -6.01 -8.98
CA THR A 82 8.24 -5.72 -10.43
C THR A 82 9.27 -6.42 -11.29
N SER A 83 10.46 -6.68 -10.74
CA SER A 83 11.51 -7.44 -11.40
C SER A 83 11.22 -8.95 -11.51
N GLY A 84 10.13 -9.44 -10.90
CA GLY A 84 9.82 -10.88 -10.83
C GLY A 84 10.77 -11.65 -9.91
N THR A 85 11.62 -10.96 -9.15
CA THR A 85 12.50 -11.59 -8.14
C THR A 85 11.68 -12.26 -7.05
N ILE A 86 10.51 -11.69 -6.75
CA ILE A 86 9.49 -12.31 -5.92
C ILE A 86 8.46 -12.96 -6.85
N ALA A 87 8.46 -14.29 -6.92
CA ALA A 87 7.50 -15.06 -7.69
C ALA A 87 6.21 -15.28 -6.88
N PHE A 88 5.06 -15.15 -7.55
CA PHE A 88 3.74 -15.47 -7.00
C PHE A 88 3.19 -16.72 -7.68
N PRO A 89 2.47 -17.58 -6.95
CA PRO A 89 1.75 -18.69 -7.56
C PRO A 89 0.69 -18.18 -8.55
N TRP A 90 -0.22 -17.31 -8.11
CA TRP A 90 -1.26 -16.62 -8.90
C TRP A 90 -2.04 -15.65 -7.99
N ASP A 91 -2.92 -14.79 -8.55
CA ASP A 91 -3.75 -13.84 -7.80
C ASP A 91 -5.22 -14.32 -7.83
N PRO A 92 -5.83 -14.72 -6.71
CA PRO A 92 -7.20 -15.23 -6.70
C PRO A 92 -8.25 -14.22 -7.15
N LEU A 93 -7.96 -12.91 -7.05
CA LEU A 93 -8.86 -11.88 -7.57
C LEU A 93 -8.85 -11.80 -9.10
N PHE A 94 -7.85 -12.42 -9.75
CA PHE A 94 -7.58 -12.39 -11.19
C PHE A 94 -6.93 -13.71 -11.67
N LEU A 95 -7.71 -14.80 -11.70
CA LEU A 95 -7.22 -16.12 -12.13
C LEU A 95 -6.63 -16.16 -13.55
N ASP A 96 -7.09 -15.28 -14.44
CA ASP A 96 -6.48 -15.04 -15.74
C ASP A 96 -5.68 -13.71 -15.70
N PRO A 97 -4.38 -13.72 -16.02
CA PRO A 97 -3.58 -12.50 -16.15
C PRO A 97 -4.16 -11.45 -17.09
N ALA A 98 -4.94 -11.86 -18.10
CA ALA A 98 -5.65 -10.94 -19.00
C ALA A 98 -6.84 -10.23 -18.32
N LEU A 99 -7.44 -10.83 -17.28
CA LEU A 99 -8.50 -10.23 -16.47
C LEU A 99 -7.97 -9.24 -15.45
N LYS A 100 -6.67 -9.33 -15.11
CA LYS A 100 -6.01 -8.23 -14.43
C LYS A 100 -6.09 -7.04 -15.39
N LYS A 101 -6.95 -6.06 -15.09
CA LYS A 101 -6.83 -4.71 -15.66
C LYS A 101 -5.41 -4.30 -15.34
N VAL A 102 -4.54 -4.44 -16.33
CA VAL A 102 -3.15 -4.74 -16.04
C VAL A 102 -2.64 -3.65 -15.12
N ASP A 103 -2.08 -4.03 -13.97
CA ASP A 103 -1.07 -3.23 -13.31
C ASP A 103 0.19 -3.23 -14.20
N THR A 104 -0.01 -2.75 -15.43
CA THR A 104 1.04 -2.43 -16.39
C THR A 104 1.73 -1.16 -15.94
N ARG A 105 1.24 -0.45 -14.92
CA ARG A 105 1.92 0.71 -14.37
C ARG A 105 3.24 0.26 -13.74
N LEU A 106 3.19 -0.80 -12.93
CA LEU A 106 4.37 -1.38 -12.31
C LEU A 106 5.33 -2.08 -13.30
N THR A 107 4.83 -2.77 -14.34
CA THR A 107 5.69 -3.39 -15.38
C THR A 107 6.15 -2.42 -16.48
N LYS A 108 5.43 -1.32 -16.76
CA LYS A 108 5.86 -0.30 -17.74
C LYS A 108 6.80 0.75 -17.14
N GLU A 109 6.70 1.07 -15.85
CA GLU A 109 7.40 2.22 -15.32
C GLU A 109 8.83 1.96 -14.82
N ASN A 110 9.30 0.71 -14.79
CA ASN A 110 10.64 0.37 -14.30
C ASN A 110 10.99 1.16 -13.01
N VAL A 111 10.18 0.95 -11.96
CA VAL A 111 10.19 1.72 -10.71
C VAL A 111 11.57 1.77 -10.04
N GLY A 112 12.45 0.80 -10.35
CA GLY A 112 13.86 0.83 -9.92
C GLY A 112 14.66 1.99 -10.48
N THR A 113 14.40 2.40 -11.73
CA THR A 113 15.08 3.49 -12.42
C THR A 113 14.26 4.78 -12.49
N ASN A 114 12.93 4.70 -12.47
CA ASN A 114 12.08 5.87 -12.72
C ASN A 114 11.79 6.67 -11.45
N CYS A 115 12.66 7.63 -11.12
CA CYS A 115 12.52 8.47 -9.92
C CYS A 115 11.23 9.30 -9.93
N THR A 116 10.75 9.72 -11.11
CA THR A 116 9.50 10.51 -11.26
C THR A 116 8.25 9.66 -11.00
N ALA A 117 8.39 8.33 -10.89
CA ALA A 117 7.30 7.47 -10.47
C ALA A 117 6.74 7.90 -9.10
N CYS A 118 7.61 8.31 -8.17
CA CYS A 118 7.20 8.77 -6.84
C CYS A 118 7.45 10.26 -6.61
N HIS A 119 8.34 10.87 -7.39
CA HIS A 119 8.78 12.25 -7.19
C HIS A 119 8.21 13.24 -8.21
N HIS A 120 7.01 13.00 -8.74
CA HIS A 120 6.33 13.93 -9.63
C HIS A 120 5.12 14.54 -8.91
N ASP A 121 5.00 15.86 -9.02
CA ASP A 121 3.84 16.60 -8.52
C ASP A 121 2.66 16.47 -9.49
N TYR A 122 1.73 15.59 -9.16
CA TYR A 122 0.50 15.39 -9.94
C TYR A 122 -0.61 16.39 -9.58
N ASP A 123 -0.43 17.20 -8.53
CA ASP A 123 -1.39 18.21 -8.09
C ASP A 123 -1.00 19.63 -8.56
N ALA A 124 0.21 19.80 -9.12
CA ALA A 124 0.62 21.01 -9.84
C ALA A 124 -0.30 21.25 -11.05
N ILE A 125 -1.21 22.20 -10.86
CA ILE A 125 -2.17 22.69 -11.85
C ILE A 125 -1.43 22.98 -13.17
N ASN A 126 -1.84 22.26 -14.22
CA ASN A 126 -1.34 22.25 -15.61
C ASN A 126 -0.25 21.20 -15.88
N ASN A 127 -0.68 19.98 -16.25
CA ASN A 127 0.03 18.88 -16.95
C ASN A 127 0.88 19.28 -18.20
N LEU A 128 1.53 20.43 -18.19
CA LEU A 128 2.24 21.08 -19.28
C LEU A 128 3.73 21.30 -18.96
N ASP A 129 4.18 21.03 -17.72
CA ASP A 129 5.59 21.08 -17.39
C ASP A 129 6.05 19.81 -16.65
N PRO A 130 6.62 18.80 -17.36
CA PRO A 130 7.09 17.54 -16.77
C PRO A 130 8.35 17.69 -15.88
N LEU A 131 8.66 18.91 -15.44
CA LEU A 131 9.94 19.29 -14.85
C LEU A 131 9.90 19.52 -13.32
N TYR A 132 8.77 19.30 -12.65
CA TYR A 132 8.64 19.55 -11.21
C TYR A 132 8.84 18.27 -10.38
N ILE A 133 10.10 18.05 -9.96
CA ILE A 133 10.43 17.00 -8.99
C ILE A 133 10.00 17.46 -7.60
N ALA A 134 9.13 16.69 -6.94
CA ALA A 134 8.58 17.00 -5.62
C ALA A 134 8.73 15.82 -4.63
N PRO A 135 8.66 16.07 -3.31
CA PRO A 135 8.50 15.00 -2.33
C PRO A 135 7.22 14.18 -2.61
N PRO A 136 7.22 12.85 -2.38
CA PRO A 136 6.02 12.04 -2.59
C PRO A 136 4.87 12.51 -1.72
N THR A 137 3.69 12.67 -2.30
CA THR A 137 2.44 12.97 -1.59
C THR A 137 1.57 11.72 -1.49
N SER A 138 0.55 11.73 -0.62
CA SER A 138 -0.44 10.66 -0.57
C SER A 138 -1.15 10.46 -1.92
N ALA A 139 -1.40 11.55 -2.66
CA ALA A 139 -2.00 11.51 -3.98
C ALA A 139 -1.10 10.79 -5.00
N THR A 140 0.22 11.02 -4.97
CA THR A 140 1.17 10.31 -5.84
C THR A 140 1.18 8.80 -5.57
N CYS A 141 1.11 8.38 -4.30
CA CYS A 141 1.03 6.95 -3.95
C CYS A 141 -0.30 6.33 -4.40
N ALA A 142 -1.40 6.99 -4.05
CA ALA A 142 -2.77 6.54 -4.30
C ALA A 142 -3.09 6.46 -5.80
N ARG A 143 -3.09 7.61 -6.48
CA ARG A 143 -3.59 7.74 -7.87
C ARG A 143 -2.75 6.97 -8.87
N LYS A 144 -1.47 6.78 -8.56
CA LYS A 144 -0.57 6.06 -9.45
C LYS A 144 -0.74 4.56 -9.37
N CYS A 145 -0.79 3.94 -8.19
CA CYS A 145 -0.85 2.48 -8.07
C CYS A 145 -1.83 1.96 -7.00
N HIS A 146 -2.02 2.68 -5.90
CA HIS A 146 -2.75 2.13 -4.74
C HIS A 146 -4.27 2.31 -4.78
N CYS A 147 -4.85 2.96 -5.80
CA CYS A 147 -6.32 2.97 -5.95
C CYS A 147 -6.93 1.61 -6.15
N ASP A 148 -6.17 0.67 -6.70
CA ASP A 148 -6.66 -0.68 -6.95
C ASP A 148 -6.84 -1.45 -5.62
N ASP A 149 -6.29 -0.96 -4.50
CA ASP A 149 -6.52 -1.53 -3.16
C ASP A 149 -7.95 -1.26 -2.64
N VAL A 150 -8.73 -0.36 -3.26
CA VAL A 150 -10.12 -0.07 -2.87
C VAL A 150 -10.99 -1.31 -2.99
N GLU A 151 -10.89 -2.03 -4.11
CA GLU A 151 -11.65 -3.26 -4.37
C GLU A 151 -11.32 -4.34 -3.32
N LYS A 152 -10.07 -4.39 -2.87
CA LYS A 152 -9.58 -5.44 -1.96
C LYS A 152 -9.78 -5.10 -0.48
N ARG A 153 -9.70 -3.83 -0.09
CA ARG A 153 -9.60 -3.39 1.32
C ARG A 153 -10.54 -2.26 1.72
N ALA A 154 -11.35 -1.74 0.80
CA ALA A 154 -12.26 -0.62 1.06
C ALA A 154 -11.55 0.63 1.63
N VAL A 155 -10.32 0.91 1.18
CA VAL A 155 -9.52 2.05 1.62
C VAL A 155 -9.94 3.34 0.92
N MET A 156 -9.84 4.50 1.59
CA MET A 156 -10.36 5.76 1.05
C MET A 156 -9.33 6.72 0.48
N TRP A 157 -8.04 6.37 0.41
CA TRP A 157 -6.98 7.29 -0.01
C TRP A 157 -7.03 7.76 -1.47
N CYS A 158 -7.89 7.16 -2.30
CA CYS A 158 -8.16 7.63 -3.66
C CYS A 158 -9.30 8.63 -3.76
N SER A 159 -10.04 8.82 -2.66
CA SER A 159 -11.01 9.88 -2.54
C SER A 159 -10.33 11.19 -2.17
N ASP A 160 -10.78 12.28 -2.78
CA ASP A 160 -10.37 13.64 -2.39
C ASP A 160 -10.81 13.95 -0.94
N ASP A 161 -11.85 13.27 -0.44
CA ASP A 161 -12.36 13.39 0.92
C ASP A 161 -11.72 12.40 1.90
N TYR A 162 -10.59 11.75 1.55
CA TYR A 162 -9.93 10.75 2.40
C TYR A 162 -9.69 11.23 3.85
N ALA A 163 -9.37 12.51 4.03
CA ALA A 163 -9.18 13.14 5.34
C ALA A 163 -10.40 13.00 6.27
N THR A 164 -11.60 12.80 5.73
CA THR A 164 -12.82 12.59 6.53
C THR A 164 -12.98 11.15 7.01
N TYR A 165 -12.27 10.19 6.42
CA TYR A 165 -12.34 8.76 6.75
C TYR A 165 -11.17 8.29 7.62
N ASP A 166 -10.03 8.99 7.59
CA ASP A 166 -8.86 8.63 8.37
C ASP A 166 -8.30 9.83 9.16
N VAL A 167 -8.25 9.71 10.48
CA VAL A 167 -7.77 10.78 11.38
C VAL A 167 -6.31 11.15 11.13
N HIS A 168 -5.49 10.22 10.65
CA HIS A 168 -4.09 10.52 10.31
C HIS A 168 -4.03 11.38 9.05
N SER A 169 -4.86 11.08 8.05
CA SER A 169 -5.00 11.91 6.85
C SER A 169 -5.51 13.31 7.20
N ASN A 170 -6.52 13.41 8.07
CA ASN A 170 -7.01 14.71 8.59
C ASN A 170 -5.91 15.51 9.29
N ALA A 171 -5.04 14.83 10.05
CA ALA A 171 -3.88 15.42 10.70
C ALA A 171 -2.69 15.67 9.75
N SER A 172 -2.91 15.57 8.42
CA SER A 172 -1.89 15.75 7.38
C SER A 172 -0.72 14.77 7.48
N VAL A 173 -0.95 13.58 8.06
CA VAL A 173 0.02 12.48 8.04
C VAL A 173 -0.03 11.80 6.67
N ILE A 174 1.10 11.77 5.97
CA ILE A 174 1.24 11.17 4.65
C ILE A 174 1.82 9.75 4.71
N CYS A 175 1.63 8.97 3.65
CA CYS A 175 1.97 7.54 3.59
C CYS A 175 3.40 7.23 4.10
N ILE A 176 4.40 7.98 3.62
CA ILE A 176 5.82 7.74 3.94
C ILE A 176 6.22 8.03 5.39
N GLN A 177 5.37 8.72 6.17
CA GLN A 177 5.63 8.96 7.60
C GLN A 177 5.40 7.70 8.44
N CYS A 178 4.50 6.82 8.00
CA CYS A 178 4.32 5.48 8.55
C CYS A 178 5.15 4.45 7.79
N HIS A 179 5.16 4.52 6.45
CA HIS A 179 5.88 3.63 5.54
C HIS A 179 7.34 4.10 5.31
N VAL A 180 8.19 3.91 6.32
CA VAL A 180 9.56 4.46 6.30
C VAL A 180 10.40 3.81 5.18
N ASN A 181 11.27 4.62 4.54
CA ASN A 181 12.22 4.21 3.50
C ASN A 181 11.61 3.61 2.21
N GLY A 182 10.33 3.83 1.92
CA GLY A 182 9.68 3.31 0.70
C GLY A 182 9.64 1.77 0.63
N ASN A 183 9.97 1.11 1.73
CA ASN A 183 10.09 -0.35 1.84
C ASN A 183 8.87 -0.88 2.58
N ALA A 184 7.77 -0.92 1.84
CA ALA A 184 6.43 -0.77 2.38
C ALA A 184 5.51 -1.94 2.02
N ARG A 185 5.92 -3.19 2.31
CA ARG A 185 4.96 -4.30 2.32
C ARG A 185 3.89 -4.12 3.42
N GLY A 186 4.16 -3.27 4.42
CA GLY A 186 3.30 -3.16 5.60
C GLY A 186 3.27 -4.48 6.39
N ASN A 187 2.20 -4.72 7.15
CA ASN A 187 1.90 -6.03 7.75
C ASN A 187 0.86 -6.79 6.90
N ILE A 188 0.88 -6.59 5.58
CA ILE A 188 -0.19 -7.06 4.71
C ILE A 188 -0.08 -8.56 4.46
N ILE A 189 -1.18 -9.26 4.74
CA ILE A 189 -1.35 -10.72 4.69
C ILE A 189 -1.50 -11.29 3.28
N ASP A 190 -1.58 -10.48 2.21
CA ASP A 190 -1.93 -10.99 0.88
C ASP A 190 -0.75 -11.39 0.00
N ARG A 191 0.44 -11.50 0.60
CA ARG A 191 1.65 -11.90 -0.11
C ARG A 191 2.40 -12.92 0.71
N PRO A 192 2.89 -14.03 0.13
CA PRO A 192 3.67 -14.99 0.87
C PRO A 192 4.91 -14.31 1.46
N ASP A 193 5.34 -14.77 2.64
CA ASP A 193 6.59 -14.34 3.23
C ASP A 193 7.75 -14.81 2.36
N SER A 194 8.11 -13.97 1.38
CA SER A 194 9.39 -14.05 0.72
C SER A 194 10.45 -13.67 1.76
N PHE A 195 10.89 -14.71 2.47
CA PHE A 195 12.01 -14.80 3.40
C PHE A 195 13.00 -13.62 3.36
N HIS A 196 13.29 -13.06 4.53
CA HIS A 196 14.50 -12.32 4.94
C HIS A 196 14.94 -11.07 4.16
N LEU A 197 14.44 -10.80 2.95
CA LEU A 197 14.98 -9.75 2.08
C LEU A 197 14.41 -8.35 2.39
N ILE A 198 13.24 -8.27 3.02
CA ILE A 198 12.53 -7.01 3.24
C ILE A 198 12.11 -6.94 4.71
N LYS A 199 12.95 -6.34 5.55
CA LYS A 199 12.52 -5.91 6.89
C LYS A 199 11.53 -4.77 6.71
N SER A 200 10.25 -5.03 6.99
CA SER A 200 9.22 -3.99 7.01
C SER A 200 9.66 -2.85 7.92
N ALA A 201 9.71 -1.63 7.37
CA ALA A 201 10.03 -0.42 8.11
C ALA A 201 8.75 0.38 8.43
N LEU A 202 7.61 -0.31 8.55
CA LEU A 202 6.35 0.31 8.96
C LEU A 202 6.42 0.67 10.45
N LYS A 203 6.07 1.92 10.78
CA LYS A 203 5.85 2.33 12.18
C LYS A 203 4.66 1.60 12.78
N LYS A 204 4.77 1.23 14.05
CA LYS A 204 3.64 0.75 14.87
C LYS A 204 2.87 1.95 15.41
N CYS A 205 1.61 1.75 15.78
CA CYS A 205 0.77 2.77 16.40
C CYS A 205 1.48 3.40 17.63
N ILE A 206 2.08 2.56 18.47
CA ILE A 206 2.77 3.00 19.70
C ILE A 206 4.05 3.83 19.44
N ASP A 207 4.61 3.80 18.23
CA ASP A 207 5.79 4.63 17.90
C ASP A 207 5.44 6.12 17.90
N CYS A 208 4.17 6.47 17.69
CA CYS A 208 3.64 7.83 17.78
C CYS A 208 2.73 8.04 19.01
N HIS A 209 2.03 6.99 19.45
CA HIS A 209 1.09 7.04 20.58
C HIS A 209 1.72 6.61 21.93
N VAL A 210 3.04 6.77 22.08
CA VAL A 210 3.75 6.40 23.31
C VAL A 210 3.21 7.17 24.52
N GLY A 211 2.94 6.45 25.61
CA GLY A 211 2.43 7.04 26.85
C GLY A 211 0.94 7.36 26.85
N VAL A 212 0.20 7.01 25.79
CA VAL A 212 -1.27 6.99 25.82
C VAL A 212 -1.73 5.74 26.57
N THR A 213 -2.71 5.89 27.47
CA THR A 213 -3.42 4.80 28.16
C THR A 213 -4.91 4.93 27.91
N HIS A 214 -5.60 3.79 27.80
CA HIS A 214 -7.05 3.68 27.67
C HIS A 214 -7.70 3.21 28.98
N GLY A 215 -6.95 3.29 30.09
CA GLY A 215 -7.29 2.66 31.36
C GLY A 215 -6.89 1.18 31.39
N MET A 216 -6.87 0.61 32.61
CA MET A 216 -6.29 -0.71 32.86
C MET A 216 -6.90 -1.83 32.01
N ILE A 217 -8.23 -1.82 31.82
CA ILE A 217 -8.93 -2.91 31.13
C ILE A 217 -8.65 -2.84 29.62
N ALA A 218 -8.83 -1.68 29.00
CA ALA A 218 -8.59 -1.53 27.57
C ALA A 218 -7.09 -1.71 27.21
N ASP A 219 -6.16 -1.26 28.06
CA ASP A 219 -4.74 -1.51 27.83
C ASP A 219 -4.38 -3.00 27.94
N ALA A 220 -5.07 -3.77 28.81
CA ALA A 220 -4.89 -5.22 28.88
C ALA A 220 -5.35 -5.93 27.59
N HIS A 221 -6.33 -5.38 26.86
CA HIS A 221 -6.75 -5.93 25.58
C HIS A 221 -5.65 -5.86 24.52
N LEU A 222 -4.73 -4.90 24.60
CA LEU A 222 -3.69 -4.69 23.59
C LEU A 222 -2.69 -5.85 23.47
N GLU A 223 -2.70 -6.81 24.42
CA GLU A 223 -1.97 -8.07 24.29
C GLU A 223 -2.59 -9.00 23.24
N LYS A 224 -3.91 -8.90 23.02
CA LYS A 224 -4.70 -9.83 22.20
C LYS A 224 -5.53 -9.17 21.11
N VAL A 225 -5.69 -7.85 21.15
CA VAL A 225 -6.51 -7.05 20.23
C VAL A 225 -5.64 -5.92 19.68
N SER A 226 -5.54 -5.83 18.36
CA SER A 226 -4.76 -4.77 17.72
C SER A 226 -5.48 -3.43 17.81
N CYS A 227 -4.72 -2.32 17.75
CA CYS A 227 -5.30 -0.97 17.78
C CYS A 227 -6.33 -0.79 16.66
N GLU A 228 -6.04 -1.34 15.48
CA GLU A 228 -6.88 -1.30 14.29
C GLU A 228 -8.26 -1.96 14.53
N SER A 229 -8.34 -3.02 15.35
CA SER A 229 -9.61 -3.70 15.62
C SER A 229 -10.65 -2.80 16.29
N CYS A 230 -10.20 -1.91 17.18
CA CYS A 230 -11.08 -0.94 17.83
C CYS A 230 -11.25 0.34 17.02
N HIS A 231 -10.21 0.76 16.29
CA HIS A 231 -10.18 2.04 15.57
C HIS A 231 -10.59 1.95 14.09
N ILE A 232 -10.98 0.78 13.59
CA ILE A 232 -11.58 0.57 12.27
C ILE A 232 -12.88 -0.23 12.47
N PRO A 233 -13.94 0.41 13.00
CA PRO A 233 -15.21 -0.24 13.31
C PRO A 233 -16.01 -0.64 12.06
N ALA A 234 -15.81 0.08 10.95
CA ALA A 234 -16.54 -0.08 9.70
C ALA A 234 -15.63 0.20 8.50
N LEU A 235 -16.04 -0.31 7.35
CA LEU A 235 -15.43 -0.08 6.06
C LEU A 235 -16.47 0.52 5.11
N PRO A 236 -16.08 1.47 4.24
CA PRO A 236 -17.01 2.08 3.30
C PRO A 236 -17.42 1.08 2.23
N GLY A 237 -18.70 1.10 1.84
CA GLY A 237 -19.23 0.36 0.69
C GLY A 237 -19.64 1.27 -0.47
N GLY A 238 -20.17 0.65 -1.53
CA GLY A 238 -20.72 1.34 -2.69
C GLY A 238 -19.69 1.66 -3.77
N GLU A 239 -20.01 2.65 -4.61
CA GLU A 239 -19.11 3.14 -5.65
C GLU A 239 -18.13 4.16 -5.06
N LEU A 240 -16.86 3.75 -4.89
CA LEU A 240 -15.80 4.58 -4.33
C LEU A 240 -14.80 5.01 -5.41
N PRO A 241 -14.08 6.13 -5.22
CA PRO A 241 -12.95 6.49 -6.06
C PRO A 241 -11.87 5.39 -6.03
N GLY A 242 -11.64 4.74 -7.17
CA GLY A 242 -10.69 3.63 -7.31
C GLY A 242 -11.32 2.24 -7.45
N GLY A 243 -12.63 2.10 -7.25
CA GLY A 243 -13.37 0.85 -7.45
C GLY A 243 -14.44 0.63 -6.39
N SER A 244 -15.16 -0.48 -6.49
CA SER A 244 -16.11 -0.90 -5.44
C SER A 244 -15.51 -2.04 -4.63
N PRO A 245 -15.63 -2.02 -3.28
CA PRO A 245 -15.14 -3.12 -2.45
C PRO A 245 -15.82 -4.43 -2.83
N ILE A 246 -15.00 -5.45 -3.08
CA ILE A 246 -15.46 -6.78 -3.49
C ILE A 246 -15.98 -7.51 -2.25
N ASP A 247 -17.11 -8.17 -2.41
CA ASP A 247 -17.70 -9.10 -1.46
C ASP A 247 -17.38 -10.54 -1.85
N SER A 248 -17.61 -10.90 -3.11
CA SER A 248 -17.31 -12.23 -3.64
C SER A 248 -16.95 -12.21 -5.12
N ILE A 249 -16.22 -13.24 -5.56
CA ILE A 249 -15.95 -13.50 -6.97
C ILE A 249 -16.28 -14.96 -7.29
N ASP A 250 -17.10 -15.18 -8.30
CA ASP A 250 -17.45 -16.52 -8.79
C ASP A 250 -16.86 -16.74 -10.18
N TYR A 251 -16.06 -17.80 -10.30
CA TYR A 251 -15.45 -18.32 -11.52
C TYR A 251 -15.94 -19.72 -11.89
N SER A 252 -16.99 -20.22 -11.24
CA SER A 252 -17.44 -21.62 -11.37
C SER A 252 -17.81 -22.04 -12.78
N ASP A 253 -18.22 -21.11 -13.65
CA ASP A 253 -18.53 -21.36 -15.06
C ASP A 253 -17.45 -20.82 -16.03
N GLY A 254 -16.34 -20.34 -15.48
CA GLY A 254 -15.23 -19.76 -16.24
C GLY A 254 -15.47 -18.31 -16.71
N GLU A 255 -16.54 -17.66 -16.26
CA GLU A 255 -16.70 -16.21 -16.34
C GLU A 255 -16.35 -15.56 -14.99
N ARG A 256 -15.86 -14.31 -15.01
CA ARG A 256 -15.57 -13.58 -13.76
C ARG A 256 -16.81 -12.80 -13.31
N ARG A 257 -17.56 -13.33 -12.34
CA ARG A 257 -18.70 -12.62 -11.73
C ARG A 257 -18.30 -12.04 -10.39
N ILE A 258 -18.60 -10.77 -10.18
CA ILE A 258 -18.21 -10.06 -8.96
C ILE A 258 -19.47 -9.56 -8.27
N THR A 259 -19.57 -9.81 -6.98
CA THR A 259 -20.51 -9.12 -6.10
C THR A 259 -19.73 -8.07 -5.31
N TYR A 260 -20.30 -6.87 -5.21
CA TYR A 260 -19.70 -5.77 -4.47
C TYR A 260 -20.47 -5.48 -3.18
N ARG A 261 -19.77 -4.96 -2.19
CA ARG A 261 -20.36 -4.41 -0.97
C ARG A 261 -21.09 -3.11 -1.33
N ALA A 262 -22.42 -3.13 -1.32
CA ALA A 262 -23.23 -1.97 -1.72
C ALA A 262 -23.32 -0.88 -0.64
N GLU A 263 -23.16 -1.25 0.62
CA GLU A 263 -23.28 -0.40 1.80
C GLU A 263 -22.06 -0.57 2.70
N ASP A 264 -21.84 0.39 3.59
CA ASP A 264 -20.82 0.30 4.64
C ASP A 264 -20.99 -0.98 5.45
N PHE A 265 -19.87 -1.63 5.78
CA PHE A 265 -19.88 -2.97 6.37
C PHE A 265 -18.84 -3.11 7.47
N GLU A 266 -19.07 -4.03 8.40
CA GLU A 266 -18.13 -4.30 9.48
C GLU A 266 -16.98 -5.19 8.97
N PRO A 267 -15.71 -4.85 9.27
CA PRO A 267 -14.61 -5.75 8.98
C PRO A 267 -14.67 -6.96 9.90
N THR A 268 -14.35 -8.14 9.38
CA THR A 268 -14.24 -9.36 10.18
C THR A 268 -13.01 -9.26 11.09
N LEU A 269 -13.17 -9.54 12.39
CA LEU A 269 -12.05 -9.64 13.32
C LEU A 269 -11.54 -11.08 13.35
N ALA A 270 -10.25 -11.28 13.07
CA ALA A 270 -9.63 -12.59 13.12
C ALA A 270 -8.19 -12.52 13.63
N TYR A 271 -7.66 -13.63 14.11
CA TYR A 271 -6.28 -13.69 14.63
C TYR A 271 -5.26 -13.58 13.51
N TYR A 272 -4.18 -12.85 13.77
CA TYR A 272 -3.05 -12.75 12.86
C TYR A 272 -1.74 -12.46 13.58
N ASN A 273 -0.71 -13.23 13.26
CA ASN A 273 0.62 -13.13 13.87
C ASN A 273 1.63 -12.31 13.02
N GLY A 274 1.24 -11.85 11.82
CA GLY A 274 2.11 -11.11 10.91
C GLY A 274 2.71 -11.93 9.76
N THR A 275 2.42 -13.24 9.71
CA THR A 275 2.93 -14.20 8.71
C THR A 275 1.83 -15.16 8.29
N HIS A 276 1.93 -15.72 7.09
CA HIS A 276 1.06 -16.81 6.61
C HIS A 276 1.78 -17.63 5.55
N GLU A 277 1.35 -18.88 5.40
CA GLU A 277 1.75 -19.74 4.28
C GLU A 277 0.51 -20.05 3.43
N GLY A 278 0.68 -20.03 2.11
CA GLY A 278 -0.44 -20.31 1.21
C GLY A 278 -1.28 -19.07 0.91
N ILE A 279 -2.60 -19.25 0.79
CA ILE A 279 -3.56 -18.20 0.51
C ILE A 279 -3.80 -17.31 1.75
N PRO A 280 -4.26 -16.05 1.61
CA PRO A 280 -4.44 -15.16 2.75
C PRO A 280 -5.51 -15.67 3.73
N HIS A 281 -5.09 -16.09 4.93
CA HIS A 281 -5.93 -16.76 5.93
C HIS A 281 -5.62 -16.28 7.36
N PRO A 282 -6.54 -16.43 8.33
CA PRO A 282 -6.27 -16.06 9.72
C PRO A 282 -5.32 -17.07 10.41
N SER A 283 -4.55 -16.59 11.38
CA SER A 283 -3.79 -17.42 12.32
C SER A 283 -4.72 -18.13 13.31
N SER A 284 -4.23 -19.19 13.97
CA SER A 284 -4.88 -19.72 15.17
C SER A 284 -4.73 -18.78 16.37
N LYS A 285 -5.72 -18.78 17.27
CA LYS A 285 -5.70 -18.01 18.53
C LYS A 285 -4.50 -18.34 19.44
N ASP A 286 -3.98 -19.55 19.32
CA ASP A 286 -2.90 -20.07 20.15
C ASP A 286 -1.51 -19.86 19.52
N GLU A 287 -1.44 -19.28 18.32
CA GLU A 287 -0.17 -18.97 17.67
C GLU A 287 0.59 -17.84 18.38
N PRO A 288 1.91 -17.97 18.58
CA PRO A 288 2.71 -16.91 19.19
C PRO A 288 2.61 -15.58 18.42
N GLY A 289 2.25 -14.52 19.14
CA GLY A 289 2.12 -13.18 18.56
C GLY A 289 0.81 -12.92 17.80
N ALA A 290 -0.11 -13.89 17.76
CA ALA A 290 -1.43 -13.69 17.18
C ALA A 290 -2.25 -12.67 18.00
N VAL A 291 -2.76 -11.66 17.31
CA VAL A 291 -3.70 -10.66 17.85
C VAL A 291 -4.90 -10.54 16.92
N LEU A 292 -6.07 -10.18 17.43
CA LEU A 292 -7.24 -9.86 16.62
C LEU A 292 -6.96 -8.62 15.78
N LYS A 293 -7.19 -8.75 14.47
CA LYS A 293 -7.07 -7.69 13.46
C LYS A 293 -8.31 -7.62 12.58
N PRO A 294 -8.62 -6.45 11.99
CA PRO A 294 -9.71 -6.30 11.03
C PRO A 294 -9.30 -6.74 9.62
N PHE A 295 -10.22 -7.43 8.95
CA PHE A 295 -10.08 -7.92 7.58
C PHE A 295 -11.31 -7.56 6.74
N ASN A 296 -11.07 -7.23 5.46
CA ASN A 296 -12.08 -7.44 4.44
C ASN A 296 -11.98 -8.91 4.00
N VAL A 297 -13.07 -9.66 4.13
CA VAL A 297 -13.14 -11.06 3.71
C VAL A 297 -13.83 -11.11 2.36
N ILE A 298 -13.16 -11.74 1.39
CA ILE A 298 -13.67 -11.93 0.03
C ILE A 298 -13.81 -13.43 -0.21
N THR A 299 -15.02 -13.89 -0.48
CA THR A 299 -15.30 -15.28 -0.84
C THR A 299 -15.06 -15.48 -2.34
N ILE A 300 -14.23 -16.47 -2.71
CA ILE A 300 -13.93 -16.76 -4.11
C ILE A 300 -14.26 -18.21 -4.43
N THR A 301 -14.95 -18.42 -5.55
CA THR A 301 -15.29 -19.75 -6.06
C THR A 301 -14.53 -20.03 -7.35
N TRP A 302 -13.81 -21.15 -7.43
CA TRP A 302 -13.06 -21.54 -8.64
C TRP A 302 -12.79 -23.05 -8.72
N TRP A 303 -12.44 -23.53 -9.91
CA TRP A 303 -12.03 -24.91 -10.14
C TRP A 303 -10.53 -25.10 -9.94
N ASP A 304 -10.15 -26.11 -9.16
CA ASP A 304 -8.78 -26.57 -8.97
C ASP A 304 -8.57 -27.90 -9.70
N GLU A 305 -7.39 -28.12 -10.27
CA GLU A 305 -7.03 -29.35 -10.99
C GLU A 305 -7.09 -30.58 -10.08
N GLY A 306 -6.92 -30.41 -8.76
CA GLY A 306 -6.98 -31.51 -7.80
C GLY A 306 -5.67 -32.29 -7.66
N ASN A 307 -4.57 -31.80 -8.23
CA ASN A 307 -3.25 -32.43 -8.13
C ASN A 307 -2.71 -32.43 -6.69
N ASP A 308 -3.14 -31.49 -5.84
CA ASP A 308 -2.76 -31.42 -4.43
C ASP A 308 -3.77 -32.13 -3.55
N SER A 309 -3.40 -33.30 -3.03
CA SER A 309 -4.21 -34.08 -2.09
C SER A 309 -4.67 -33.30 -0.84
N ARG A 310 -3.95 -32.23 -0.45
CA ARG A 310 -4.32 -31.36 0.68
C ARG A 310 -5.48 -30.43 0.31
N VAL A 311 -5.57 -30.03 -0.95
CA VAL A 311 -6.71 -29.29 -1.51
C VAL A 311 -7.90 -30.24 -1.66
N VAL A 312 -7.72 -31.39 -2.31
CA VAL A 312 -8.83 -32.34 -2.55
C VAL A 312 -9.47 -32.84 -1.25
N LYS A 313 -8.68 -33.03 -0.20
CA LYS A 313 -9.20 -33.51 1.10
C LYS A 313 -10.16 -32.52 1.76
N ASP A 314 -9.90 -31.21 1.62
CA ASP A 314 -10.61 -30.15 2.33
C ASP A 314 -10.68 -28.88 1.43
N PRO A 315 -11.41 -28.90 0.28
CA PRO A 315 -11.28 -27.91 -0.79
C PRO A 315 -11.56 -26.45 -0.36
N ASP A 316 -12.56 -26.28 0.50
CA ASP A 316 -13.03 -24.97 0.97
C ASP A 316 -12.24 -24.41 2.17
N SER A 317 -11.46 -25.25 2.86
CA SER A 317 -10.68 -24.86 4.03
C SER A 317 -9.17 -25.06 3.88
N SER A 318 -8.73 -25.62 2.73
CA SER A 318 -7.33 -25.77 2.40
C SER A 318 -6.68 -24.40 2.22
N LEU A 319 -5.63 -24.18 2.99
CA LEU A 319 -4.82 -22.96 2.94
C LEU A 319 -3.81 -22.98 1.79
N TYR A 320 -3.65 -24.11 1.11
CA TYR A 320 -2.69 -24.23 0.02
C TYR A 320 -3.22 -23.56 -1.24
N TRP A 321 -2.28 -23.01 -2.02
CA TRP A 321 -2.59 -22.38 -3.30
C TRP A 321 -3.35 -23.35 -4.20
N GLY A 322 -2.84 -24.56 -4.42
CA GLY A 322 -3.42 -25.45 -5.42
C GLY A 322 -3.20 -24.92 -6.84
N ASP A 323 -3.83 -25.57 -7.80
CA ASP A 323 -3.59 -25.35 -9.24
C ASP A 323 -4.93 -24.97 -9.90
N PRO A 324 -5.20 -23.67 -10.14
CA PRO A 324 -6.48 -23.26 -10.71
C PRO A 324 -6.58 -23.64 -12.18
N ILE A 325 -7.74 -24.16 -12.58
CA ILE A 325 -8.01 -24.50 -13.97
C ILE A 325 -8.21 -23.21 -14.80
N PRO A 326 -7.60 -23.08 -15.99
CA PRO A 326 -7.81 -21.92 -16.86
C PRO A 326 -9.28 -21.66 -17.16
N LEU A 327 -9.72 -20.41 -17.04
CA LEU A 327 -11.12 -20.02 -17.25
C LEU A 327 -11.65 -20.38 -18.66
N SER A 328 -10.78 -20.40 -19.67
CA SER A 328 -11.12 -20.88 -21.02
C SER A 328 -11.47 -22.38 -21.04
N HIS A 329 -10.84 -23.18 -20.19
CA HIS A 329 -11.10 -24.61 -20.09
C HIS A 329 -12.39 -24.85 -19.31
N VAL A 330 -12.61 -24.12 -18.21
CA VAL A 330 -13.87 -24.18 -17.47
C VAL A 330 -15.06 -23.88 -18.39
N ARG A 331 -15.01 -22.78 -19.16
CA ARG A 331 -16.07 -22.46 -20.15
C ARG A 331 -16.27 -23.52 -21.23
N ALA A 332 -15.19 -24.18 -21.66
CA ALA A 332 -15.26 -25.20 -22.69
C ALA A 332 -15.77 -26.55 -22.16
N ALA A 333 -15.74 -26.74 -20.83
CA ALA A 333 -16.24 -27.94 -20.18
C ALA A 333 -17.77 -27.97 -20.07
N ASP A 334 -18.46 -26.82 -20.16
CA ASP A 334 -19.93 -26.74 -20.28
C ASP A 334 -20.41 -27.45 -21.55
N SER A 335 -20.57 -28.76 -21.44
CA SER A 335 -20.78 -29.68 -22.56
C SER A 335 -22.24 -29.67 -23.02
N ASN A 336 -23.14 -29.30 -22.11
CA ASN A 336 -24.57 -29.29 -22.33
C ASN A 336 -25.10 -27.88 -22.68
N ASN A 337 -24.25 -26.84 -22.58
CA ASN A 337 -24.54 -25.43 -22.79
C ASN A 337 -25.68 -24.91 -21.92
N ASP A 338 -25.79 -25.37 -20.66
CA ASP A 338 -26.76 -24.87 -19.69
C ASP A 338 -26.27 -23.62 -18.95
N GLY A 339 -25.00 -23.25 -19.14
CA GLY A 339 -24.36 -22.08 -18.53
C GLY A 339 -23.83 -22.34 -17.13
N GLU A 340 -23.86 -23.59 -16.66
CA GLU A 340 -23.24 -24.05 -15.43
C GLU A 340 -22.18 -25.11 -15.78
N VAL A 341 -21.19 -25.27 -14.90
CA VAL A 341 -20.16 -26.30 -15.06
C VAL A 341 -20.15 -27.11 -13.77
N ASN A 342 -20.32 -28.43 -13.90
CA ASN A 342 -20.33 -29.34 -12.75
C ASN A 342 -19.09 -30.26 -12.72
N GLU A 343 -18.93 -31.03 -11.64
CA GLU A 343 -17.75 -31.90 -11.47
C GLU A 343 -17.62 -32.95 -12.58
N GLY A 344 -18.75 -33.48 -13.07
CA GLY A 344 -18.73 -34.48 -14.13
C GLY A 344 -18.25 -33.90 -15.46
N GLU A 345 -18.61 -32.65 -15.74
CA GLU A 345 -18.15 -31.92 -16.92
C GLU A 345 -16.67 -31.59 -16.83
N MET A 346 -16.22 -31.01 -15.71
CA MET A 346 -14.79 -30.72 -15.53
C MET A 346 -13.91 -31.96 -15.55
N ARG A 347 -14.31 -33.03 -14.85
CA ARG A 347 -13.54 -34.27 -14.81
C ARG A 347 -13.63 -35.09 -16.09
N GLY A 348 -14.56 -34.76 -16.98
CA GLY A 348 -14.70 -35.35 -18.30
C GLY A 348 -14.08 -34.53 -19.43
N PHE A 349 -13.61 -33.30 -19.13
CA PHE A 349 -13.07 -32.39 -20.12
C PHE A 349 -11.73 -32.90 -20.68
N ASP A 350 -11.67 -33.01 -22.01
CA ASP A 350 -10.52 -33.50 -22.77
C ASP A 350 -10.32 -32.58 -23.98
N THR A 351 -9.37 -31.66 -23.89
CA THR A 351 -9.04 -30.69 -24.94
C THR A 351 -8.38 -31.33 -26.17
N GLY A 352 -7.82 -32.53 -26.02
CA GLY A 352 -7.08 -33.25 -27.05
C GLY A 352 -7.90 -34.26 -27.84
N ASP A 353 -9.12 -34.58 -27.36
CA ASP A 353 -9.93 -35.72 -27.81
C ASP A 353 -9.11 -37.03 -27.82
N ASP A 354 -8.18 -37.19 -26.86
CA ASP A 354 -7.30 -38.35 -26.79
C ASP A 354 -7.87 -39.52 -25.96
N GLY A 355 -9.02 -39.28 -25.32
CA GLY A 355 -9.74 -40.20 -24.46
C GLY A 355 -9.30 -40.15 -22.99
N THR A 356 -8.40 -39.24 -22.64
CA THR A 356 -7.91 -38.99 -21.28
C THR A 356 -8.37 -37.61 -20.84
N PRO A 357 -9.19 -37.49 -19.78
CA PRO A 357 -9.53 -36.19 -19.26
C PRO A 357 -8.29 -35.42 -18.79
N ASP A 358 -8.25 -34.12 -19.06
CA ASP A 358 -7.18 -33.22 -18.63
C ASP A 358 -7.20 -33.01 -17.10
N TYR A 359 -8.40 -32.99 -16.51
CA TYR A 359 -8.62 -32.66 -15.09
C TYR A 359 -9.44 -33.72 -14.34
N PRO A 360 -9.01 -35.00 -14.32
CA PRO A 360 -9.81 -36.10 -13.78
C PRO A 360 -10.11 -35.99 -12.28
N ASP A 361 -9.30 -35.22 -11.54
CA ASP A 361 -9.40 -35.01 -10.09
C ASP A 361 -9.95 -33.62 -9.73
N ALA A 362 -10.49 -32.87 -10.71
CA ALA A 362 -10.96 -31.50 -10.53
C ALA A 362 -11.92 -31.35 -9.34
N VAL A 363 -11.78 -30.27 -8.58
CA VAL A 363 -12.66 -29.95 -7.46
C VAL A 363 -13.03 -28.47 -7.49
N LEU A 364 -14.31 -28.16 -7.26
CA LEU A 364 -14.77 -26.80 -7.07
C LEU A 364 -14.46 -26.38 -5.64
N ARG A 365 -13.79 -25.24 -5.48
CA ARG A 365 -13.44 -24.65 -4.19
C ARG A 365 -14.24 -23.38 -4.00
N GLN A 366 -14.72 -23.16 -2.78
CA GLN A 366 -15.25 -21.88 -2.32
C GLN A 366 -14.49 -21.47 -1.06
N VAL A 367 -13.65 -20.44 -1.17
CA VAL A 367 -12.69 -20.09 -0.10
C VAL A 367 -12.78 -18.62 0.27
N ASP A 368 -12.74 -18.36 1.57
CA ASP A 368 -12.67 -17.02 2.14
C ASP A 368 -11.22 -16.54 2.23
N LEU A 369 -10.92 -15.43 1.55
CA LEU A 369 -9.62 -14.79 1.59
C LEU A 369 -9.65 -13.55 2.48
N TYR A 370 -8.72 -13.51 3.43
CA TYR A 370 -8.66 -12.49 4.47
C TYR A 370 -7.68 -11.40 4.07
N TYR A 371 -8.18 -10.19 3.75
CA TYR A 371 -7.36 -9.04 3.41
C TYR A 371 -7.30 -8.03 4.56
N SER A 372 -6.14 -7.96 5.22
CA SER A 372 -5.93 -7.11 6.39
C SER A 372 -6.19 -5.64 6.07
N VAL A 373 -6.88 -4.94 6.98
CA VAL A 373 -7.12 -3.50 6.91
C VAL A 373 -6.29 -2.76 7.96
N SER A 374 -5.77 -1.59 7.59
CA SER A 374 -4.91 -0.78 8.48
C SER A 374 -5.08 0.73 8.28
N HIS A 375 -6.09 1.14 7.53
CA HIS A 375 -6.42 2.53 7.20
C HIS A 375 -7.92 2.75 7.38
N ASN A 376 -8.37 3.99 7.24
CA ASN A 376 -9.70 4.46 7.66
C ASN A 376 -9.83 4.47 9.19
N ILE A 377 -8.75 4.88 9.86
CA ILE A 377 -8.73 5.00 11.33
C ILE A 377 -9.71 6.09 11.74
N VAL A 378 -10.74 5.72 12.49
CA VAL A 378 -11.82 6.64 12.86
C VAL A 378 -11.46 7.53 14.06
N GLY A 379 -12.11 8.68 14.12
CA GLY A 379 -12.19 9.56 15.28
C GLY A 379 -13.62 10.06 15.48
N GLU A 380 -13.85 10.97 16.42
CA GLU A 380 -15.20 11.45 16.78
C GLU A 380 -16.00 12.04 15.60
N ALA A 381 -15.32 12.55 14.56
CA ALA A 381 -15.93 13.19 13.40
C ALA A 381 -15.80 12.37 12.10
N SER A 382 -15.56 11.06 12.17
CA SER A 382 -15.36 10.21 10.99
C SER A 382 -16.60 10.18 10.07
N ALA A 383 -16.36 10.18 8.75
CA ALA A 383 -17.39 10.05 7.73
C ALA A 383 -18.14 8.70 7.77
N LEU A 384 -17.52 7.66 8.34
CA LEU A 384 -18.15 6.36 8.60
C LEU A 384 -19.18 6.42 9.74
N LYS A 385 -19.36 7.60 10.36
CA LYS A 385 -20.32 7.89 11.44
C LYS A 385 -20.26 6.92 12.62
N THR A 386 -19.12 6.25 12.76
CA THR A 386 -18.81 5.28 13.80
C THR A 386 -17.56 5.77 14.52
N GLY A 387 -17.64 5.86 15.84
CA GLY A 387 -16.48 6.09 16.70
C GLY A 387 -15.69 4.79 16.87
N ALA A 388 -14.56 4.87 17.58
CA ALA A 388 -13.84 3.65 17.99
C ALA A 388 -14.77 2.74 18.81
N LEU A 389 -14.55 1.43 18.75
CA LEU A 389 -15.34 0.43 19.48
C LEU A 389 -15.13 0.56 21.01
N TRP A 390 -16.23 0.41 21.75
CA TRP A 390 -16.33 0.39 23.21
C TRP A 390 -16.67 -1.01 23.72
N CYS A 391 -16.70 -1.17 25.04
CA CYS A 391 -16.94 -2.44 25.72
C CYS A 391 -18.20 -3.15 25.17
N ALA A 392 -19.32 -2.42 25.10
CA ALA A 392 -20.61 -2.94 24.65
C ALA A 392 -20.67 -3.25 23.15
N ASP A 393 -19.70 -2.76 22.38
CA ASP A 393 -19.61 -3.12 20.96
C ASP A 393 -19.06 -4.53 20.79
N CYS A 394 -18.30 -5.09 21.74
CA CYS A 394 -17.77 -6.46 21.64
C CYS A 394 -18.39 -7.42 22.67
N HIS A 395 -18.79 -6.90 23.83
CA HIS A 395 -19.29 -7.68 24.95
C HIS A 395 -20.78 -7.47 25.23
N GLY A 396 -21.42 -8.48 25.80
CA GLY A 396 -22.83 -8.49 26.18
C GLY A 396 -23.75 -9.15 25.14
N ASN A 397 -25.01 -9.32 25.52
CA ASN A 397 -25.92 -10.25 24.82
C ASN A 397 -26.57 -9.69 23.54
N THR A 398 -26.32 -8.42 23.21
CA THR A 398 -26.96 -7.75 22.07
C THR A 398 -25.98 -7.33 20.97
N THR A 399 -24.68 -7.54 21.17
CA THR A 399 -23.69 -7.22 20.15
C THR A 399 -23.46 -8.39 19.20
N THR A 400 -23.19 -8.05 17.94
CA THR A 400 -22.84 -8.96 16.85
C THR A 400 -21.42 -8.75 16.32
N ARG A 401 -20.64 -7.85 16.94
CA ARG A 401 -19.32 -7.45 16.41
C ARG A 401 -18.30 -8.59 16.41
N ILE A 402 -18.40 -9.47 17.41
CA ILE A 402 -17.53 -10.62 17.58
C ILE A 402 -18.38 -11.89 17.62
N ASP A 403 -18.07 -12.81 16.72
CA ASP A 403 -18.46 -14.21 16.88
C ASP A 403 -17.39 -14.91 17.73
N TRP A 404 -17.67 -15.01 19.04
CA TRP A 404 -16.75 -15.61 20.01
C TRP A 404 -16.45 -17.08 19.68
N THR A 405 -17.42 -17.80 19.09
CA THR A 405 -17.24 -19.21 18.74
C THR A 405 -16.31 -19.39 17.56
N LEU A 406 -16.40 -18.53 16.54
CA LEU A 406 -15.44 -18.50 15.43
C LEU A 406 -14.02 -18.12 15.87
N LEU A 407 -13.90 -17.34 16.95
CA LEU A 407 -12.61 -17.02 17.58
C LEU A 407 -12.10 -18.12 18.53
N GLY A 408 -12.83 -19.22 18.70
CA GLY A 408 -12.43 -20.36 19.54
C GLY A 408 -12.67 -20.16 21.03
N PHE A 409 -13.63 -19.30 21.41
CA PHE A 409 -14.20 -19.22 22.77
C PHE A 409 -15.55 -19.94 22.83
N GLU A 410 -15.92 -20.42 24.01
CA GLU A 410 -17.24 -21.06 24.21
C GLU A 410 -18.38 -20.03 24.26
N ALA A 411 -18.09 -18.82 24.75
CA ALA A 411 -19.00 -17.69 24.88
C ALA A 411 -18.18 -16.39 25.03
N ASP A 412 -18.86 -15.26 25.25
CA ASP A 412 -18.20 -13.99 25.59
C ASP A 412 -17.28 -14.19 26.82
N PRO A 413 -15.96 -13.95 26.70
CA PRO A 413 -15.02 -14.15 27.81
C PRO A 413 -15.24 -13.22 29.00
N ALA A 414 -16.05 -12.16 28.83
CA ALA A 414 -16.46 -11.25 29.90
C ALA A 414 -17.88 -11.54 30.42
N GLU A 415 -18.54 -12.62 29.99
CA GLU A 415 -19.87 -12.99 30.47
C GLU A 415 -19.88 -13.24 31.98
N THR A 416 -20.92 -12.74 32.66
CA THR A 416 -21.14 -12.90 34.10
C THR A 416 -22.57 -13.34 34.38
N ASP A 417 -22.82 -13.93 35.56
CA ASP A 417 -24.18 -14.18 36.08
C ASP A 417 -24.42 -13.36 37.37
N PRO A 418 -25.33 -12.36 37.36
CA PRO A 418 -26.13 -11.91 36.22
C PRO A 418 -25.29 -11.19 35.15
N PRO A 419 -25.80 -11.06 33.90
CA PRO A 419 -25.07 -10.39 32.82
C PRO A 419 -24.67 -8.96 33.18
N THR A 420 -23.39 -8.63 32.96
CA THR A 420 -22.86 -7.28 33.14
C THR A 420 -23.38 -6.37 32.02
N ASP A 421 -23.86 -5.19 32.39
CA ASP A 421 -24.26 -4.16 31.42
C ASP A 421 -23.05 -3.32 31.01
N PHE A 422 -22.39 -3.73 29.92
CA PHE A 422 -21.22 -3.06 29.37
C PHE A 422 -21.50 -1.67 28.81
N THR A 423 -22.77 -1.27 28.61
CA THR A 423 -23.11 0.10 28.15
C THR A 423 -22.80 1.17 29.18
N THR A 424 -22.60 0.76 30.44
CA THR A 424 -22.25 1.65 31.56
C THR A 424 -20.74 1.81 31.75
N TYR A 425 -19.91 1.06 31.00
CA TYR A 425 -18.46 1.05 31.13
C TYR A 425 -17.82 1.98 30.11
N ASN A 426 -17.16 3.02 30.61
CA ASN A 426 -16.44 3.98 29.77
C ASN A 426 -14.95 3.65 29.66
N ILE A 427 -14.40 3.84 28.46
CA ILE A 427 -12.96 3.85 28.22
C ILE A 427 -12.45 5.27 28.43
N THR A 428 -11.45 5.43 29.31
CA THR A 428 -10.82 6.74 29.58
C THR A 428 -9.51 6.84 28.81
N VAL A 429 -9.33 7.90 28.04
CA VAL A 429 -8.07 8.15 27.31
C VAL A 429 -7.26 9.22 28.02
N GLU A 430 -6.06 8.86 28.47
CA GLU A 430 -5.15 9.78 29.14
C GLU A 430 -3.75 9.71 28.53
N THR A 431 -3.02 10.83 28.60
CA THR A 431 -1.58 10.84 28.30
C THR A 431 -0.81 10.83 29.61
N ILE A 432 0.00 9.80 29.82
CA ILE A 432 0.89 9.71 30.97
C ILE A 432 2.05 10.65 30.70
N PRO A 433 2.20 11.75 31.47
CA PRO A 433 3.34 12.63 31.30
C PRO A 433 4.63 11.82 31.52
N PRO A 434 5.70 12.11 30.76
CA PRO A 434 6.96 11.40 30.93
C PRO A 434 7.37 11.49 32.41
N ARG A 435 7.69 10.34 33.02
CA ARG A 435 8.19 10.32 34.40
C ARG A 435 9.31 11.36 34.50
N PRO A 436 9.29 12.29 35.48
CA PRO A 436 10.41 13.17 35.68
C PRO A 436 11.65 12.31 35.79
N LYS A 437 12.70 12.65 35.03
CA LYS A 437 13.98 11.95 35.09
C LYS A 437 14.33 11.80 36.57
N PRO A 438 14.74 10.61 37.05
CA PRO A 438 15.25 10.47 38.39
C PRO A 438 16.27 11.58 38.60
N VAL A 439 16.12 12.36 39.66
CA VAL A 439 17.10 13.38 40.02
C VAL A 439 18.44 12.67 40.01
N GLU A 440 19.36 13.09 39.13
CA GLU A 440 20.71 12.56 39.15
C GLU A 440 21.24 12.82 40.57
N VAL A 441 21.35 11.75 41.35
CA VAL A 441 22.05 11.82 42.61
C VAL A 441 23.49 12.06 42.22
N ILE A 442 23.93 13.32 42.28
CA ILE A 442 25.33 13.67 42.16
C ILE A 442 26.02 12.87 43.26
N ASN A 443 26.71 11.81 42.85
CA ASN A 443 27.51 11.01 43.75
C ASN A 443 28.74 11.87 44.07
N VAL A 444 28.63 12.73 45.08
CA VAL A 444 29.76 13.55 45.53
C VAL A 444 30.80 12.59 46.10
N PRO A 445 31.96 12.39 45.44
CA PRO A 445 33.00 11.53 46.00
C PRO A 445 33.56 12.25 47.23
N GLY A 446 33.28 11.74 48.43
CA GLY A 446 33.95 12.24 49.65
C GLY A 446 33.16 12.26 50.95
N LEU A 447 31.88 11.89 50.99
CA LEU A 447 31.09 11.99 52.23
C LEU A 447 30.99 10.72 53.09
N PHE A 448 31.59 9.60 52.67
CA PHE A 448 31.79 8.44 53.55
C PHE A 448 33.22 8.45 54.10
N ASN A 449 33.40 9.21 55.18
CA ASN A 449 34.61 9.14 55.99
C ASN A 449 34.62 7.79 56.73
N SER A 450 35.42 6.83 56.25
CA SER A 450 35.59 5.55 56.89
C SER A 450 36.38 5.71 58.19
N SER A 451 35.71 5.63 59.34
CA SER A 451 36.38 5.30 60.60
C SER A 451 36.71 3.80 60.61
N ARG A 452 37.86 3.45 59.99
CA ARG A 452 38.54 2.19 60.31
C ARG A 452 39.04 2.28 61.75
N SER A 453 38.36 1.60 62.68
CA SER A 453 38.98 1.23 63.95
C SER A 453 40.12 0.25 63.66
N LYS A 454 41.31 0.63 64.13
CA LYS A 454 42.48 -0.25 64.20
C LYS A 454 42.19 -1.36 65.21
N ALA A 455 42.31 -2.61 64.79
CA ALA A 455 42.59 -3.71 65.69
C ALA A 455 44.10 -3.74 65.95
N GLY A 456 44.47 -3.85 67.22
CA GLY A 456 45.84 -3.98 67.70
C GLY A 456 45.81 -4.29 69.20
N ASP A 457 45.54 -5.55 69.52
CA ASP A 457 46.36 -6.45 70.37
C ASP A 457 45.70 -7.83 70.47
#